data_AF-A0AB39SAN6-F1
#
_entry.id   AF-A0AB39SAN6-F1
#
_cell.length_a   1.000
_cell.length_b   1.000
_cell.length_c   1.000
_cell.angle_alpha   90.00
_cell.angle_beta   90.00
_cell.angle_gamma   90.00
#
_symmetry.space_group_name_H-M   'P 1'
#
loop_
_entity.id
_entity.type
_entity.pdbx_description
1 polymer ?
#
loop_
_entity_poly.entity_id
_entity_poly.type
_entity_poly.pdbx_seq_one_letter_code
_entity_poly.pdbx_strand_id
1 'polypeptide(L)'
;MTENRTPEENLGALAEGNAPVFETLVHMTTDTFERSGLDEETYLLLRIAALVAMDAAPASYLLNVGAAGAIGVPLEKVQGTLVAVAPVVGTARIVSAAGHIAEAYQAA
;
A
#
# COMPACT_ATOMS: atom_id res chain seq x y z
N MET A 1 -4.23 -1.44 -35.74
CA MET A 1 -4.09 -2.91 -35.62
C MET A 1 -3.49 -3.16 -34.26
N THR A 2 -4.29 -3.61 -33.30
CA THR A 2 -3.79 -3.95 -31.97
C THR A 2 -3.15 -5.33 -32.11
N GLU A 3 -1.83 -5.37 -32.10
CA GLU A 3 -1.07 -6.61 -32.15
C GLU A 3 -1.36 -7.40 -30.87
N ASN A 4 -2.07 -8.51 -31.02
CA ASN A 4 -2.58 -9.29 -29.91
C ASN A 4 -1.44 -10.15 -29.35
N ARG A 5 -0.67 -9.57 -28.42
CA ARG A 5 0.40 -10.25 -27.66
C ARG A 5 -0.10 -11.55 -27.06
N THR A 6 0.79 -12.54 -26.92
CA THR A 6 0.45 -13.82 -26.29
C THR A 6 0.08 -13.63 -24.80
N PRO A 7 -0.68 -14.56 -24.19
CA PRO A 7 -1.00 -14.49 -22.76
C PRO A 7 0.24 -14.40 -21.87
N GLU A 8 1.31 -15.13 -22.17
CA GLU A 8 2.56 -15.09 -21.41
C GLU A 8 3.27 -13.74 -21.55
N GLU A 9 3.27 -13.14 -22.75
CA GLU A 9 3.81 -11.80 -22.95
C GLU A 9 3.00 -10.76 -22.18
N ASN A 10 1.67 -10.85 -22.17
CA ASN A 10 0.81 -9.94 -21.42
C ASN A 10 1.03 -10.06 -19.89
N LEU A 11 1.21 -11.29 -19.39
CA LEU A 11 1.51 -11.57 -17.98
C LEU A 11 2.93 -11.14 -17.59
N GLY A 12 3.91 -11.33 -18.47
CA GLY A 12 5.28 -10.84 -18.30
C GLY A 12 5.34 -9.32 -18.24
N ALA A 13 4.57 -8.64 -19.08
CA ALA A 13 4.44 -7.19 -19.02
C ALA A 13 3.88 -6.73 -17.66
N LEU A 14 2.87 -7.43 -17.11
CA LEU A 14 2.32 -7.09 -15.79
C LEU A 14 3.39 -7.19 -14.69
N ALA A 15 4.24 -8.22 -14.75
CA ALA A 15 5.35 -8.40 -13.81
C ALA A 15 6.44 -7.31 -13.98
N GLU A 16 6.60 -6.79 -15.19
CA GLU A 16 7.53 -5.68 -15.52
C GLU A 16 6.90 -4.28 -15.29
N GLY A 17 5.66 -4.21 -14.80
CA GLY A 17 4.97 -2.94 -14.55
C GLY A 17 4.43 -2.27 -15.83
N ASN A 18 3.81 -3.06 -16.72
CA ASN A 18 3.23 -2.58 -17.97
C ASN A 18 2.39 -1.31 -17.75
N ALA A 19 2.69 -0.28 -18.53
CA ALA A 19 2.13 1.05 -18.38
C ALA A 19 0.59 1.10 -18.26
N PRO A 20 -0.22 0.34 -19.04
CA PRO A 20 -1.68 0.47 -18.97
C PRO A 20 -2.30 -0.01 -17.65
N VAL A 21 -1.77 -1.10 -17.06
CA VAL A 21 -2.29 -1.60 -15.77
C VAL A 21 -1.81 -0.73 -14.63
N PHE A 22 -0.54 -0.32 -14.65
CA PHE A 22 -0.03 0.61 -13.66
C PHE A 22 -0.80 1.94 -13.69
N GLU A 23 -1.03 2.51 -14.88
CA GLU A 23 -1.83 3.74 -15.07
C GLU A 23 -3.25 3.57 -14.49
N THR A 24 -3.89 2.44 -14.76
CA THR A 24 -5.21 2.13 -14.19
C THR A 24 -5.17 2.10 -12.65
N LEU A 25 -4.17 1.46 -12.06
CA LEU A 25 -4.02 1.37 -10.59
C LEU A 25 -3.72 2.75 -9.96
N VAL A 26 -2.95 3.60 -10.65
CA VAL A 26 -2.71 4.98 -10.24
C VAL A 26 -4.02 5.77 -10.26
N HIS A 27 -4.78 5.72 -11.37
CA HIS A 27 -6.07 6.40 -11.46
C HIS A 27 -7.04 5.90 -10.37
N MET A 28 -7.16 4.58 -10.17
CA MET A 28 -7.97 4.03 -9.08
C MET A 28 -7.56 4.57 -7.70
N THR A 29 -6.26 4.75 -7.45
CA THR A 29 -5.74 5.25 -6.18
C THR A 29 -6.07 6.74 -5.98
N THR A 30 -5.88 7.56 -7.01
CA THR A 30 -6.21 8.99 -7.00
C THR A 30 -7.71 9.20 -6.85
N ASP A 31 -8.53 8.53 -7.68
CA ASP A 31 -9.99 8.64 -7.63
C ASP A 31 -10.54 8.21 -6.27
N THR A 32 -9.97 7.16 -5.67
CA THR A 32 -10.38 6.69 -4.34
C THR A 32 -10.03 7.70 -3.25
N PHE A 33 -8.90 8.40 -3.36
CA PHE A 33 -8.54 9.47 -2.44
C PHE A 33 -9.56 10.60 -2.48
N GLU A 34 -9.78 11.18 -3.67
CA GLU A 34 -10.70 12.30 -3.86
C GLU A 34 -12.12 11.97 -3.41
N ARG A 35 -12.61 10.77 -3.73
CA ARG A 35 -13.97 10.34 -3.36
C ARG A 35 -14.12 9.98 -1.89
N SER A 36 -13.03 9.69 -1.17
CA SER A 36 -13.09 9.32 0.24
C SER A 36 -13.52 10.49 1.14
N GLY A 37 -13.24 11.72 0.72
CA GLY A 37 -13.45 12.93 1.54
C GLY A 37 -12.54 13.02 2.77
N LEU A 38 -11.55 12.13 2.89
CA LEU A 38 -10.56 12.16 3.95
C LEU A 38 -9.45 13.15 3.60
N ASP A 39 -8.86 13.78 4.63
CA ASP A 39 -7.59 14.46 4.45
C ASP A 39 -6.47 13.45 4.14
N GLU A 40 -5.38 13.95 3.58
CA GLU A 40 -4.28 13.14 3.05
C GLU A 40 -3.62 12.26 4.13
N GLU A 41 -3.43 12.81 5.33
CA GLU A 41 -2.86 12.07 6.45
C GLU A 41 -3.80 10.93 6.86
N THR A 42 -5.07 11.23 7.11
CA THR A 42 -6.06 10.23 7.50
C THR A 42 -6.21 9.14 6.45
N TYR A 43 -6.19 9.49 5.16
CA TYR A 43 -6.27 8.55 4.06
C TYR A 43 -5.09 7.56 4.04
N LEU A 44 -3.86 8.05 4.20
CA LEU A 44 -2.66 7.21 4.20
C LEU A 44 -2.60 6.30 5.43
N LEU A 45 -2.94 6.82 6.62
CA LEU A 45 -3.02 6.00 7.83
C LEU A 45 -4.08 4.91 7.71
N LEU A 46 -5.25 5.22 7.13
CA LEU A 46 -6.30 4.23 6.88
C LEU A 46 -5.83 3.14 5.91
N ARG A 47 -5.08 3.49 4.87
CA ARG A 47 -4.51 2.51 3.94
C ARG A 47 -3.49 1.61 4.63
N ILE A 48 -2.63 2.16 5.49
CA ILE A 48 -1.71 1.35 6.30
C ILE A 48 -2.50 0.38 7.20
N ALA A 49 -3.53 0.86 7.89
CA ALA A 49 -4.42 0.00 8.70
C ALA A 49 -5.06 -1.13 7.87
N ALA A 50 -5.50 -0.85 6.64
CA ALA A 50 -6.06 -1.84 5.75
C ALA A 50 -5.01 -2.90 5.33
N LEU A 51 -3.78 -2.50 5.05
CA LEU A 51 -2.68 -3.43 4.75
C LEU A 51 -2.38 -4.37 5.93
N VAL A 52 -2.38 -3.82 7.15
CA VAL A 52 -2.23 -4.61 8.39
C VAL A 52 -3.35 -5.65 8.50
N ALA A 53 -4.61 -5.25 8.26
CA ALA A 53 -5.76 -6.15 8.34
C ALA A 53 -5.69 -7.28 7.30
N MET A 54 -5.17 -6.98 6.11
CA MET A 54 -4.99 -7.95 5.02
C MET A 54 -3.74 -8.82 5.17
N ASP A 55 -2.82 -8.49 6.08
CA ASP A 55 -1.48 -9.08 6.15
C ASP A 55 -0.76 -9.01 4.79
N ALA A 56 -0.73 -7.80 4.24
CA ALA A 56 -0.16 -7.53 2.94
C ALA A 56 1.34 -7.87 2.87
N ALA A 57 1.84 -8.11 1.66
CA ALA A 57 3.26 -8.33 1.41
C ALA A 57 4.11 -7.11 1.81
N PRO A 58 5.40 -7.31 2.19
CA PRO A 58 6.31 -6.22 2.59
C PRO A 58 6.32 -5.01 1.66
N ALA A 59 6.46 -5.24 0.35
CA ALA A 59 6.51 -4.17 -0.65
C ALA A 59 5.27 -3.25 -0.66
N SER A 60 4.09 -3.76 -0.28
CA SER A 60 2.86 -2.97 -0.24
C SER A 60 2.88 -1.86 0.82
N TYR A 61 3.67 -2.04 1.89
CA TYR A 61 3.81 -1.02 2.93
C TYR A 61 4.64 0.19 2.47
N LEU A 62 5.65 -0.01 1.61
CA LEU A 62 6.53 1.09 1.16
C LEU A 62 5.76 2.21 0.48
N LEU A 63 4.79 1.86 -0.37
CA LEU A 63 3.99 2.86 -1.08
C LEU A 63 3.21 3.77 -0.13
N ASN A 64 2.69 3.25 0.98
CA ASN A 64 1.82 4.01 1.87
C ASN A 64 2.60 4.65 3.03
N VAL A 65 3.56 3.94 3.62
CA VAL A 65 4.43 4.48 4.68
C VAL A 65 5.40 5.51 4.10
N GLY A 66 5.94 5.27 2.90
CA GLY A 66 6.79 6.23 2.19
C GLY A 66 6.03 7.50 1.79
N ALA A 67 4.81 7.36 1.25
CA ALA A 67 3.96 8.52 0.94
C ALA A 67 3.62 9.32 2.21
N ALA A 68 3.31 8.65 3.32
CA ALA A 68 3.05 9.31 4.60
C ALA A 68 4.28 10.10 5.08
N GLY A 69 5.47 9.50 4.98
CA GLY A 69 6.72 10.21 5.28
C GLY A 69 6.99 11.41 4.38
N ALA A 70 6.68 11.30 3.08
CA ALA A 70 6.90 12.37 2.10
C ALA A 70 6.04 13.62 2.37
N ILE A 71 4.85 13.46 2.93
CA ILE A 71 3.98 14.59 3.32
C ILE A 71 4.20 15.02 4.78
N GLY A 72 5.15 14.42 5.48
CA GLY A 72 5.52 14.79 6.85
C GLY A 72 4.63 14.18 7.94
N VAL A 73 3.92 13.09 7.67
CA VAL A 73 3.21 12.36 8.72
C VAL A 73 4.23 11.84 9.75
N PRO A 74 4.09 12.17 11.04
CA PRO A 74 5.00 11.69 12.07
C PRO A 74 4.90 10.17 12.24
N LEU A 75 6.04 9.51 12.44
CA LEU A 75 6.12 8.07 12.63
C LEU A 75 5.24 7.59 13.79
N GLU A 76 5.09 8.42 14.83
CA GLU A 76 4.26 8.16 16.00
C GLU A 76 2.78 7.98 15.62
N LYS A 77 2.29 8.63 14.56
CA LYS A 77 0.92 8.43 14.07
C LYS A 77 0.77 7.12 13.30
N VAL A 78 1.81 6.68 12.58
CA VAL A 78 1.84 5.35 11.97
C VAL A 78 1.80 4.27 13.06
N GLN A 79 2.66 4.39 14.08
CA GLN A 79 2.65 3.49 15.24
C GLN A 79 1.31 3.54 15.98
N GLY A 80 0.77 4.74 16.20
CA GLY A 80 -0.55 4.96 16.80
C GLY A 80 -1.66 4.27 16.01
N THR A 81 -1.57 4.23 14.67
CA THR A 81 -2.51 3.52 13.81
C THR A 81 -2.45 2.01 14.04
N LEU A 82 -1.25 1.42 14.12
CA LEU A 82 -1.08 -0.01 14.45
C LEU A 82 -1.65 -0.34 15.83
N VAL A 83 -1.39 0.52 16.83
CA VAL A 83 -1.95 0.38 18.19
C VAL A 83 -3.47 0.48 18.17
N ALA A 84 -4.03 1.43 17.42
CA ALA A 84 -5.47 1.66 17.35
C ALA A 84 -6.23 0.47 16.74
N VAL A 85 -5.65 -0.20 15.73
CA VAL A 85 -6.30 -1.36 15.09
C VAL A 85 -6.00 -2.68 15.79
N ALA A 86 -5.01 -2.74 16.69
CA ALA A 86 -4.58 -3.97 17.37
C ALA A 86 -5.73 -4.77 18.02
N PRO A 87 -6.72 -4.15 18.71
CA PRO A 87 -7.85 -4.90 19.28
C PRO A 87 -8.80 -5.51 18.23
N VAL A 88 -8.80 -4.97 17.01
CA VAL A 88 -9.67 -5.41 15.91
C VAL A 88 -9.02 -6.54 15.12
N VAL A 89 -7.73 -6.41 14.80
CA VAL A 89 -7.00 -7.37 13.93
C VAL A 89 -6.21 -8.43 14.71
N GLY A 90 -5.98 -8.20 16.00
CA GLY A 90 -5.24 -9.08 16.90
C GLY A 90 -3.71 -8.93 16.83
N THR A 91 -3.03 -9.36 17.90
CA THR A 91 -1.57 -9.21 18.08
C THR A 91 -0.75 -9.85 16.97
N ALA A 92 -1.18 -11.02 16.47
CA ALA A 92 -0.44 -11.72 15.41
C ALA A 92 -0.33 -10.89 14.12
N ARG A 93 -1.40 -10.19 13.74
CA ARG A 93 -1.41 -9.29 12.57
C ARG A 93 -0.51 -8.08 12.78
N ILE A 94 -0.49 -7.51 13.99
CA ILE A 94 0.40 -6.38 14.32
C ILE A 94 1.87 -6.80 14.23
N VAL A 95 2.24 -7.95 14.80
CA VAL A 95 3.62 -8.45 14.76
C VAL A 95 4.06 -8.77 13.33
N SER A 96 3.18 -9.41 12.53
CA SER A 96 3.42 -9.67 11.11
C SER A 96 3.68 -8.37 10.33
N ALA A 97 2.79 -7.39 10.48
CA ALA A 97 2.92 -6.10 9.80
C ALA A 97 4.19 -5.35 10.21
N ALA A 98 4.56 -5.36 11.49
CA ALA A 98 5.82 -4.76 11.95
C ALA A 98 7.04 -5.43 11.29
N GLY A 99 7.03 -6.76 11.16
CA GLY A 99 8.05 -7.52 10.44
C GLY A 99 8.12 -7.16 8.96
N HIS A 100 6.98 -7.14 8.27
CA HIS A 100 6.88 -6.78 6.86
C HIS A 100 7.34 -5.34 6.58
N ILE A 101 6.98 -4.38 7.43
CA ILE A 101 7.46 -2.99 7.32
C ILE A 101 8.99 -2.95 7.45
N ALA A 102 9.55 -3.62 8.46
CA ALA A 102 10.99 -3.65 8.67
C ALA A 102 11.74 -4.30 7.49
N GLU A 103 11.23 -5.42 6.96
CA GLU A 103 11.78 -6.10 5.78
C GLU A 103 11.76 -5.18 4.56
N ALA A 104 10.66 -4.48 4.33
CA ALA A 104 10.50 -3.62 3.17
C ALA A 104 11.54 -2.48 3.14
N TYR A 105 11.89 -1.91 4.30
CA TYR A 105 12.94 -0.90 4.41
C TYR A 105 14.37 -1.46 4.34
N GLN A 106 14.57 -2.77 4.52
CA GLN A 106 15.87 -3.41 4.31
C GLN A 106 16.10 -3.80 2.83
N ALA A 107 15.01 -4.02 2.09
CA ALA A 107 15.04 -4.39 0.68
C ALA A 107 15.02 -3.20 -0.30
N ALA A 108 14.78 -1.98 0.21
CA ALA A 108 14.74 -0.72 -0.55
C ALA A 108 16.08 0.01 -0.50
#